data_AF-Q76LY2-F1
#
_entry.id   AF-Q76LY2-F1
#
_cell.length_a   1.000
_cell.length_b   1.000
_cell.length_c   1.000
_cell.angle_alpha   90.00
_cell.angle_beta   90.00
_cell.angle_gamma   90.00
#
_symmetry.space_group_name_H-M   'P 1'
#
loop_
_entity.id
_entity.type
_entity.pdbx_description
1 polymer ?
#
loop_
_entity_poly.entity_id
_entity_poly.type
_entity_poly.pdbx_seq_one_letter_code
_entity_poly.pdbx_strand_id
1 'polypeptide(L)' 'NGRQMYVALNGKGAPRRGQKTRRKNTSAHFLPMTIQT' A
#
# COMPACT_ATOMS: atom_id res chain seq x y z
N ASN A 1 0.73 1.17 20.65
CA ASN A 1 -0.11 2.15 19.91
C ASN A 1 -0.65 1.56 18.61
N GLY A 2 -1.54 0.55 18.68
CA GLY A 2 -1.99 -0.34 17.58
C GLY A 2 -2.56 0.33 16.33
N ARG A 3 -1.73 1.10 15.63
CA ARG A 3 -2.07 1.82 14.41
C ARG A 3 -2.13 0.85 13.26
N GLN A 4 -3.20 0.95 12.47
CA GLN A 4 -3.36 0.18 11.24
C GLN A 4 -2.17 0.39 10.29
N MET A 5 -1.75 -0.71 9.68
CA MET A 5 -0.76 -0.76 8.61
C MET A 5 -1.46 -1.10 7.29
N TYR A 6 -0.84 -0.75 6.18
CA TYR A 6 -1.37 -0.93 4.84
C TYR A 6 -0.30 -1.54 3.95
N VAL A 7 -0.71 -2.31 2.94
CA VAL A 7 0.19 -2.66 1.82
C VAL A 7 0.50 -1.36 1.08
N ALA A 8 1.76 -1.13 0.71
CA ALA A 8 2.15 0.08 0.01
C ALA A 8 3.49 -0.07 -0.73
N LEU A 9 3.62 0.62 -1.86
CA LEU A 9 4.85 0.69 -2.66
C LEU A 9 5.39 2.13 -2.70
N ASN A 10 6.70 2.32 -2.81
CA ASN A 10 7.28 3.65 -3.05
C ASN A 10 7.27 3.99 -4.56
N GLY A 11 7.77 5.19 -4.93
CA GLY A 11 7.81 5.63 -6.33
C GLY A 11 8.71 4.80 -7.26
N LYS A 12 9.51 3.87 -6.72
CA LYS A 12 10.32 2.89 -7.48
C LYS A 12 9.69 1.49 -7.49
N GLY A 13 8.45 1.34 -7.00
CA GLY A 13 7.78 0.05 -6.88
C GLY A 13 8.26 -0.84 -5.72
N ALA A 14 9.13 -0.34 -4.84
CA ALA A 14 9.65 -1.14 -3.73
C ALA A 14 8.68 -1.15 -2.53
N PRO A 15 8.56 -2.26 -1.79
CA PRO A 15 7.69 -2.34 -0.61
C PRO A 15 8.03 -1.31 0.46
N ARG A 16 7.00 -0.74 1.09
CA ARG A 16 7.15 0.14 2.26
C ARG A 16 6.92 -0.64 3.56
N ARG A 17 7.72 -0.35 4.58
CA ARG A 17 7.50 -0.88 5.93
C ARG A 17 6.14 -0.48 6.49
N GLY A 18 5.38 -1.43 7.01
CA GLY A 18 4.02 -1.24 7.52
C GLY A 18 3.88 -0.07 8.50
N GLN A 19 4.81 0.12 9.44
CA GLN A 19 4.74 1.24 10.40
C GLN A 19 4.83 2.63 9.74
N LYS A 20 5.38 2.72 8.53
CA LYS A 20 5.50 3.96 7.73
C LYS A 20 4.32 4.19 6.77
N THR A 21 3.36 3.28 6.72
CA THR A 21 2.19 3.35 5.82
C THR A 21 1.03 4.11 6.44
N ARG A 22 0.18 4.72 5.62
CA ARG A 22 -0.94 5.57 6.05
C ARG A 22 -2.08 5.45 5.05
N ARG A 23 -3.32 5.30 5.51
CA ARG A 23 -4.52 5.20 4.66
C ARG A 23 -4.66 6.30 3.60
N LYS A 24 -4.36 7.55 3.98
CA LYS A 24 -4.51 8.72 3.09
C LYS A 24 -3.32 8.93 2.13
N ASN A 25 -2.25 8.15 2.25
CA ASN A 25 -1.09 8.28 1.36
C ASN A 25 -1.29 7.40 0.12
N THR A 26 -1.13 7.98 -1.07
CA THR A 26 -1.36 7.31 -2.36
C THR A 26 -0.50 6.07 -2.60
N SER A 27 0.66 5.97 -1.95
CA SER A 27 1.47 4.74 -1.96
C SER A 27 0.72 3.49 -1.48
N ALA A 28 -0.38 3.65 -0.72
CA ALA A 28 -1.22 2.57 -0.21
C ALA A 28 -2.52 2.38 -1.02
N HIS A 29 -2.71 3.10 -2.13
CA HIS A 29 -3.90 3.02 -2.97
C HIS A 29 -3.61 2.11 -4.16
N PHE A 30 -4.48 1.14 -4.40
CA PHE A 30 -4.39 0.19 -5.50
C PHE A 30 -5.70 0.19 -6.28
N LEU A 31 -5.59 0.07 -7.59
CA LEU A 31 -6.72 -0.21 -8.47
C LEU A 31 -6.74 -1.74 -8.70
N PRO A 32 -7.75 -2.46 -8.19
CA PRO A 32 -7.86 -3.89 -8.46
C PRO A 32 -8.16 -4.11 -9.95
N MET A 33 -7.47 -5.07 -10.56
CA MET A 33 -7.73 -5.52 -11.92
C MET A 33 -8.09 -7.01 -11.85
N THR A 34 -9.22 -7.39 -12.45
CA THR A 34 -9.66 -8.78 -12.54
C THR A 34 -8.94 -9.48 -13.68
N ILE A 35 -8.53 -10.72 -13.48
CA ILE A 35 -8.00 -11.58 -14.54
C ILE A 35 -9.08 -12.61 -14.85
N GLN A 36 -9.46 -12.74 -16.13
CA GLN A 36 -10.24 -13.87 -16.62
C GLN A 36 -9.24 -14.91 -17.14
N THR A 37 -9.26 -16.09 -16.55
CA THR A 37 -8.50 -17.28 -16.95
C THR A 37 -9.44 -18.33 -17.47
#